data_AF-N8ZU34-F1
#
_entry.id   AF-N8ZU34-F1
#
_cell.length_a   1.000
_cell.length_b   1.000
_cell.length_c   1.000
_cell.angle_alpha   90.00
_cell.angle_beta   90.00
_cell.angle_gamma   90.00
#
_symmetry.space_group_name_H-M   'P 1'
#
loop_
_entity.id
_entity.type
_entity.pdbx_description
1 polymer ?
#
loop_
_entity_poly.entity_id
_entity_poly.type
_entity_poly.pdbx_seq_one_letter_code
_entity_poly.pdbx_strand_id
1 'polypeptide(L)'
;MKKYLLALTMIFMSHYCNANTPMMQSELNTLGQNLNESCAGEDYPPLQTLNEVLKQPISIQIKSYQLSSIFGSGFIHFIDDKKCALAAIEFSISGTQFVEKYKKDIGGVSKDYFLNTIIDAAGEASLYQYMWTLDPKYFSQANQYFERYLDAQKYTEQEVKTCAEHCKTYVYLPNKKMLFDPTDYYFTSMAYNDLYREFIFKYSTEMQAGHSKYFKLLNDIFDRTDQLEIKYIKETGLMSFGNEVATLENFQQILNSPDQFVLDYYVKRLDVYLQNRINQHLLDTEMTKKIYLFLNNQSSKRNALIERMNAGKNENGLFESFKIAKHEYIFQNKNNHLTLSFK
;
A
#
# COMPACT_ATOMS: atom_id res chain seq x y z
N MET A 1 28.84 -8.69 2.95
CA MET A 1 28.20 -7.43 2.54
C MET A 1 27.66 -7.58 1.13
N LYS A 2 26.36 -7.86 1.00
CA LYS A 2 25.69 -7.83 -0.31
C LYS A 2 25.30 -6.37 -0.57
N LYS A 3 25.86 -5.78 -1.63
CA LYS A 3 25.46 -4.46 -2.12
C LYS A 3 24.09 -4.60 -2.76
N TYR A 4 23.04 -4.12 -2.09
CA TYR A 4 21.72 -4.00 -2.72
C TYR A 4 21.73 -2.75 -3.59
N LEU A 5 22.00 -2.95 -4.88
CA LEU A 5 21.68 -2.00 -5.92
C LEU A 5 20.20 -2.21 -6.25
N LEU A 6 19.31 -1.64 -5.44
CA LEU A 6 17.89 -1.55 -5.79
C LEU A 6 17.74 -0.33 -6.70
N ALA A 7 17.29 -0.59 -7.92
CA ALA A 7 16.96 0.41 -8.90
C ALA A 7 15.85 1.31 -8.33
N LEU A 8 16.24 2.46 -7.76
CA LEU A 8 15.35 3.59 -7.57
C LEU A 8 14.77 3.92 -8.95
N THR A 9 13.46 3.75 -9.11
CA THR A 9 12.68 4.43 -10.13
C THR A 9 12.89 5.94 -9.95
N MET A 10 13.82 6.51 -10.72
CA MET A 10 13.94 7.95 -10.90
C MET A 10 12.68 8.44 -11.60
N ILE A 11 11.72 8.94 -10.82
CA ILE A 11 10.65 9.79 -11.35
C ILE A 11 11.28 11.16 -11.62
N PHE A 12 11.09 11.65 -12.84
CA PHE A 12 11.73 12.83 -13.40
C PHE A 12 11.55 14.08 -12.52
N MET A 13 12.66 14.45 -11.87
CA MET A 13 12.86 15.52 -10.89
C MET A 13 12.83 16.97 -11.44
N SER A 14 11.97 17.29 -12.42
CA SER A 14 12.20 18.52 -13.22
C SER A 14 11.60 19.83 -12.68
N HIS A 15 10.83 19.86 -11.58
CA HIS A 15 10.23 21.10 -11.08
C HIS A 15 10.24 21.19 -9.55
N TYR A 16 11.42 21.25 -8.93
CA TYR A 16 11.52 21.44 -7.49
C TYR A 16 11.74 22.90 -7.11
N CYS A 17 10.87 23.34 -6.22
CA CYS A 17 10.81 24.70 -5.74
C CYS A 17 11.66 24.88 -4.49
N ASN A 18 12.16 26.10 -4.32
CA ASN A 18 12.99 26.47 -3.20
C ASN A 18 12.11 26.93 -2.02
N ALA A 19 12.43 26.47 -0.81
CA ALA A 19 11.87 26.95 0.43
C ALA A 19 12.94 27.70 1.23
N ASN A 20 12.65 28.92 1.67
CA ASN A 20 13.65 29.77 2.30
C ASN A 20 13.14 30.28 3.65
N THR A 21 13.58 29.69 4.76
CA THR A 21 13.59 30.40 6.06
C THR A 21 14.65 29.81 7.02
N PRO A 22 15.39 30.65 7.78
CA PRO A 22 16.15 30.22 8.97
C PRO A 22 15.27 29.48 9.99
N MET A 23 13.98 29.81 10.02
CA MET A 23 13.00 29.23 10.92
C MET A 23 12.72 27.75 10.61
N MET A 24 12.69 27.36 9.33
CA MET A 24 12.58 25.96 8.91
C MET A 24 13.77 25.12 9.38
N GLN A 25 15.01 25.60 9.19
CA GLN A 25 16.19 24.88 9.68
C GLN A 25 16.18 24.74 11.20
N SER A 26 15.82 25.81 11.93
CA SER A 26 15.71 25.73 13.38
C SER A 26 14.66 24.72 13.83
N GLU A 27 13.49 24.70 13.20
CA GLU A 27 12.41 23.79 13.56
C GLU A 27 12.71 22.34 13.16
N LEU A 28 13.35 22.12 12.00
CA LEU A 28 13.90 20.81 11.62
C LEU A 28 14.94 20.31 12.62
N ASN A 29 15.81 21.19 13.12
CA ASN A 29 16.77 20.84 14.15
C ASN A 29 16.05 20.39 15.43
N THR A 30 15.05 21.15 15.89
CA THR A 30 14.25 20.79 17.07
C THR A 30 13.49 19.48 16.89
N LEU A 31 12.76 19.32 15.78
CA LEU A 31 12.03 18.08 15.47
C LEU A 31 12.98 16.88 15.38
N GLY A 32 14.17 17.09 14.82
CA GLY A 32 15.19 16.06 14.60
C GLY A 32 16.01 15.67 15.81
N GLN A 33 15.85 16.31 16.98
CA GLN A 33 16.65 16.00 18.18
C GLN A 33 16.44 14.56 18.65
N ASN A 34 15.17 14.16 18.85
CA ASN A 34 14.85 12.79 19.28
C ASN A 34 15.32 11.75 18.26
N LEU A 35 15.21 12.07 16.96
CA LEU A 35 15.69 11.20 15.89
C LEU A 35 17.22 11.02 15.95
N ASN A 36 17.98 12.11 16.08
CA ASN A 36 19.44 12.08 16.20
C ASN A 36 19.90 11.28 17.43
N GLU A 37 19.24 11.46 18.58
CA GLU A 37 19.59 10.75 19.81
C GLU A 37 19.21 9.27 19.78
N SER A 38 18.08 8.94 19.17
CA SER A 38 17.55 7.57 19.14
C SER A 38 18.18 6.72 18.05
N CYS A 39 18.62 7.32 16.94
CA CYS A 39 19.24 6.64 15.80
C CYS A 39 20.75 6.88 15.70
N ALA A 40 21.41 7.19 16.82
CA ALA A 40 22.85 7.43 16.85
C ALA A 40 23.61 6.16 16.42
N GLY A 41 24.31 6.23 15.30
CA GLY A 41 25.09 5.11 14.74
C GLY A 41 24.33 4.23 13.75
N GLU A 42 23.05 4.51 13.48
CA GLU A 42 22.26 3.84 12.44
C GLU A 42 22.55 4.44 11.05
N ASP A 43 22.62 3.57 10.04
CA ASP A 43 22.72 3.99 8.62
C ASP A 43 21.31 4.33 8.10
N TYR A 44 20.76 5.46 8.58
CA TYR A 44 19.42 5.93 8.25
C TYR A 44 19.46 7.14 7.30
N PRO A 45 19.19 6.98 5.99
CA PRO A 45 19.36 8.04 4.99
C PRO A 45 18.54 9.33 5.23
N PRO A 46 17.29 9.28 5.76
CA PRO A 46 16.57 10.49 6.11
C PRO A 46 17.28 11.33 7.18
N LEU A 47 17.91 10.70 8.17
CA LEU A 47 18.74 11.39 9.18
C LEU A 47 20.02 11.98 8.59
N GLN A 48 20.65 11.28 7.63
CA GLN A 48 21.80 11.81 6.90
C GLN A 48 21.43 13.07 6.12
N THR A 49 20.31 13.02 5.38
CA THR A 49 19.80 14.16 4.60
C THR A 49 19.43 15.33 5.51
N LEU A 50 18.81 15.06 6.66
CA LEU A 50 18.52 16.08 7.66
C LEU A 50 19.81 16.76 8.13
N ASN A 51 20.81 15.98 8.51
CA ASN A 51 22.09 16.52 9.00
C ASN A 51 22.86 17.29 7.93
N GLU A 52 22.74 16.92 6.65
CA GLU A 52 23.26 17.72 5.53
C GLU A 52 22.54 19.07 5.43
N VAL A 53 21.21 19.09 5.49
CA VAL A 53 20.40 20.32 5.47
C VAL A 53 20.73 21.24 6.65
N LEU A 54 20.91 20.67 7.85
CA LEU A 54 21.23 21.44 9.05
C LEU A 54 22.66 22.02 9.05
N LYS A 55 23.57 21.45 8.25
CA LYS A 55 24.94 21.97 8.07
C LYS A 55 25.04 23.03 6.96
N GLN A 56 24.01 23.18 6.13
CA GLN A 56 24.02 24.18 5.07
C GLN A 56 23.95 25.59 5.68
N PRO A 57 24.67 26.57 5.12
CA PRO A 57 24.51 27.97 5.49
C PRO A 57 23.04 28.39 5.44
N ILE A 58 22.61 29.19 6.40
CA ILE A 58 21.23 29.69 6.54
C ILE A 58 20.73 30.41 5.26
N SER A 59 21.64 30.94 4.44
CA SER A 59 21.33 31.58 3.16
C SER A 59 20.99 30.60 2.04
N ILE A 60 21.24 29.30 2.21
CA ILE A 60 20.90 28.26 1.23
C ILE A 60 19.46 27.82 1.45
N GLN A 61 18.69 27.82 0.36
CA GLN A 61 17.29 27.43 0.36
C GLN A 61 17.17 25.90 0.44
N ILE A 62 16.28 25.41 1.31
CA ILE A 62 15.95 23.99 1.42
C ILE A 62 15.08 23.63 0.22
N LYS A 63 15.49 22.62 -0.54
CA LYS A 63 14.73 22.16 -1.70
C LYS A 63 13.64 21.20 -1.26
N SER A 64 12.49 21.28 -1.90
CA SER A 64 11.34 20.39 -1.63
C SER A 64 11.69 18.89 -1.65
N TYR A 65 12.52 18.43 -2.59
CA TYR A 65 12.94 17.02 -2.60
C TYR A 65 13.76 16.63 -1.35
N GLN A 66 14.53 17.56 -0.75
CA GLN A 66 15.27 17.26 0.48
C GLN A 66 14.29 17.03 1.63
N LEU A 67 13.21 17.80 1.69
CA LEU A 67 12.15 17.58 2.67
C LEU A 67 11.41 16.25 2.43
N SER A 68 11.16 15.85 1.17
CA SER A 68 10.63 14.50 0.85
C SER A 68 11.56 13.40 1.36
N SER A 69 12.88 13.57 1.19
CA SER A 69 13.86 12.61 1.68
C SER A 69 13.97 12.60 3.21
N ILE A 70 13.85 13.75 3.87
CA ILE A 70 13.93 13.89 5.33
C ILE A 70 12.73 13.24 6.02
N PHE A 71 11.51 13.47 5.51
CA PHE A 71 10.28 12.97 6.12
C PHE A 71 9.77 11.66 5.50
N GLY A 72 10.53 11.05 4.59
CA GLY A 72 10.14 9.81 3.93
C GLY A 72 10.13 8.61 4.88
N SER A 73 9.12 7.74 4.73
CA SER A 73 8.89 6.52 5.52
C SER A 73 9.59 5.28 4.98
N GLY A 74 10.00 5.28 3.71
CA GLY A 74 10.47 4.09 3.00
C GLY A 74 11.73 3.42 3.56
N PHE A 75 12.41 4.04 4.53
CA PHE A 75 13.58 3.46 5.20
C PHE A 75 13.27 2.90 6.61
N ILE A 76 12.07 3.13 7.14
CA ILE A 76 11.70 2.75 8.52
C ILE A 76 11.74 1.23 8.71
N HIS A 77 11.33 0.45 7.70
CA HIS A 77 11.31 -1.01 7.80
C HIS A 77 12.69 -1.66 7.88
N PHE A 78 13.76 -0.93 7.54
CA PHE A 78 15.14 -1.42 7.70
C PHE A 78 15.71 -1.18 9.09
N ILE A 79 14.98 -0.47 9.96
CA ILE A 79 15.44 -0.16 11.32
C ILE A 79 15.05 -1.30 12.26
N ASP A 80 16.05 -2.07 12.70
CA ASP A 80 15.85 -3.17 13.66
C ASP A 80 15.67 -2.65 15.10
N ASP A 81 16.32 -1.54 15.46
CA ASP A 81 16.22 -0.95 16.79
C ASP A 81 14.86 -0.26 17.00
N LYS A 82 14.09 -0.77 17.95
CA LYS A 82 12.73 -0.25 18.23
C LYS A 82 12.74 1.23 18.64
N LYS A 83 13.75 1.71 19.37
CA LYS A 83 13.81 3.10 19.84
C LYS A 83 14.03 4.02 18.64
N CYS A 84 14.99 3.71 17.79
CA CYS A 84 15.24 4.43 16.54
C CYS A 84 14.02 4.38 15.61
N ALA A 85 13.40 3.20 15.42
CA ALA A 85 12.24 3.05 14.55
C ALA A 85 11.07 3.95 15.01
N LEU A 86 10.76 3.96 16.32
CA LEU A 86 9.71 4.81 16.87
C LEU A 86 10.02 6.31 16.73
N ALA A 87 11.28 6.72 16.89
CA ALA A 87 11.69 8.11 16.66
C ALA A 87 11.61 8.51 15.17
N ALA A 88 12.01 7.60 14.25
CA ALA A 88 11.89 7.80 12.80
C ALA A 88 10.43 7.91 12.34
N ILE A 89 9.55 7.10 12.91
CA ILE A 89 8.11 7.14 12.70
C ILE A 89 7.54 8.50 13.14
N GLU A 90 7.80 8.90 14.39
CA GLU A 90 7.31 10.17 14.94
C GLU A 90 7.78 11.36 14.10
N PHE A 91 9.06 11.34 13.73
CA PHE A 91 9.64 12.37 12.88
C PHE A 91 8.98 12.43 11.49
N SER A 92 8.77 11.29 10.83
CA SER A 92 8.12 11.23 9.51
C SER A 92 6.68 11.77 9.58
N ILE A 93 5.91 11.38 10.61
CA ILE A 93 4.54 11.88 10.84
C ILE A 93 4.53 13.41 11.06
N SER A 94 5.50 13.94 11.82
CA SER A 94 5.63 15.38 12.07
C SER A 94 5.82 16.22 10.80
N GLY A 95 6.33 15.60 9.74
CA GLY A 95 6.50 16.22 8.43
C GLY A 95 5.21 16.81 7.87
N THR A 96 4.05 16.21 8.17
CA THR A 96 2.75 16.71 7.70
C THR A 96 2.46 18.12 8.22
N GLN A 97 2.60 18.35 9.52
CA GLN A 97 2.38 19.65 10.15
C GLN A 97 3.45 20.66 9.72
N PHE A 98 4.71 20.21 9.61
CA PHE A 98 5.82 21.05 9.15
C PHE A 98 5.56 21.59 7.74
N VAL A 99 5.21 20.70 6.80
CA VAL A 99 4.97 21.09 5.40
C VAL A 99 3.71 21.92 5.25
N GLU A 100 2.64 21.63 6.00
CA GLU A 100 1.45 22.48 6.02
C GLU A 100 1.76 23.91 6.45
N LYS A 101 2.53 24.07 7.53
CA LYS A 101 2.94 25.37 8.06
C LYS A 101 3.72 26.18 7.03
N TYR A 102 4.65 25.54 6.32
CA TYR A 102 5.53 26.19 5.34
C TYR A 102 5.05 26.09 3.89
N LYS A 103 3.81 25.64 3.65
CA LYS A 103 3.25 25.43 2.30
C LYS A 103 3.34 26.67 1.41
N LYS A 104 3.21 27.87 1.97
CA LYS A 104 3.33 29.13 1.23
C LYS A 104 4.77 29.42 0.80
N ASP A 105 5.73 29.05 1.64
CA ASP A 105 7.16 29.32 1.48
C ASP A 105 7.86 28.29 0.60
N ILE A 106 7.32 27.06 0.54
CA ILE A 106 7.68 26.05 -0.46
C ILE A 106 7.03 26.49 -1.79
N GLY A 107 7.73 27.25 -2.62
CA GLY A 107 7.18 27.87 -3.85
C GLY A 107 6.60 26.90 -4.90
N GLY A 108 6.01 27.45 -5.98
CA GLY A 108 5.69 26.80 -7.28
C GLY A 108 4.47 25.89 -7.42
N VAL A 109 4.36 25.24 -8.60
CA VAL A 109 3.14 24.64 -9.19
C VAL A 109 2.75 23.29 -8.56
N SER A 110 3.61 22.69 -7.71
CA SER A 110 3.38 21.36 -7.11
C SER A 110 3.26 21.37 -5.57
N LYS A 111 2.89 22.50 -4.95
CA LYS A 111 2.73 22.63 -3.48
C LYS A 111 1.83 21.54 -2.89
N ASP A 112 0.74 21.22 -3.57
CA ASP A 112 -0.22 20.20 -3.14
C ASP A 112 0.33 18.79 -3.35
N TYR A 113 0.98 18.52 -4.48
CA TYR A 113 1.65 17.25 -4.74
C TYR A 113 2.68 16.92 -3.64
N PHE A 114 3.51 17.89 -3.26
CA PHE A 114 4.54 17.69 -2.24
C PHE A 114 3.94 17.42 -0.85
N LEU A 115 2.92 18.19 -0.45
CA LEU A 115 2.20 17.92 0.80
C LEU A 115 1.57 16.53 0.78
N ASN A 116 0.98 16.13 -0.35
CA ASN A 116 0.37 14.81 -0.51
C ASN A 116 1.41 13.68 -0.37
N THR A 117 2.61 13.81 -0.94
CA THR A 117 3.70 12.84 -0.74
C THR A 117 4.05 12.66 0.75
N ILE A 118 4.06 13.76 1.53
CA ILE A 118 4.34 13.68 2.96
C ILE A 118 3.17 13.09 3.75
N ILE A 119 1.93 13.35 3.32
CA ILE A 119 0.72 12.73 3.91
C ILE A 119 0.76 11.21 3.69
N ASP A 120 1.10 10.75 2.49
CA ASP A 120 1.24 9.33 2.16
C ASP A 120 2.33 8.66 3.03
N ALA A 121 3.51 9.27 3.11
CA ALA A 121 4.60 8.80 3.96
C ALA A 121 4.20 8.74 5.45
N ALA A 122 3.39 9.68 5.94
CA ALA A 122 2.85 9.64 7.30
C ALA A 122 1.85 8.49 7.50
N GLY A 123 1.09 8.13 6.46
CA GLY A 123 0.23 6.95 6.43
C GLY A 123 1.05 5.66 6.62
N GLU A 124 2.10 5.48 5.81
CA GLU A 124 3.02 4.33 5.94
C GLU A 124 3.72 4.30 7.30
N ALA A 125 4.26 5.43 7.77
CA ALA A 125 4.88 5.53 9.10
C ALA A 125 3.91 5.13 10.21
N SER A 126 2.62 5.50 10.10
CA SER A 126 1.59 5.10 11.05
C SER A 126 1.31 3.59 11.03
N LEU A 127 1.39 2.94 9.86
CA LEU A 127 1.35 1.47 9.78
C LEU A 127 2.54 0.82 10.49
N TYR A 128 3.75 1.34 10.30
CA TYR A 128 4.92 0.87 11.05
C TYR A 128 4.78 1.10 12.56
N GLN A 129 4.16 2.22 12.98
CA GLN A 129 3.87 2.46 14.38
C GLN A 129 2.91 1.43 14.96
N TYR A 130 1.87 1.10 14.18
CA TYR A 130 0.95 0.04 14.54
C TYR A 130 1.65 -1.31 14.63
N MET A 131 2.58 -1.65 13.74
CA MET A 131 3.41 -2.86 13.86
C MET A 131 4.18 -2.91 15.19
N TRP A 132 4.84 -1.82 15.56
CA TRP A 132 5.72 -1.80 16.73
C TRP A 132 4.98 -1.75 18.08
N THR A 133 3.77 -1.18 18.08
CA THR A 133 3.00 -0.90 19.30
C THR A 133 1.77 -1.77 19.46
N LEU A 134 1.24 -2.31 18.35
CA LEU A 134 -0.04 -3.02 18.25
C LEU A 134 -1.24 -2.19 18.73
N ASP A 135 -1.09 -0.85 18.79
CA ASP A 135 -2.14 0.07 19.22
C ASP A 135 -3.04 0.45 18.03
N PRO A 136 -4.33 0.03 18.01
CA PRO A 136 -5.25 0.24 16.88
C PRO A 136 -5.46 1.71 16.50
N LYS A 137 -5.11 2.66 17.38
CA LYS A 137 -5.19 4.08 17.05
C LYS A 137 -4.28 4.43 15.87
N TYR A 138 -3.11 3.81 15.75
CA TYR A 138 -2.16 4.09 14.67
C TYR A 138 -2.60 3.47 13.35
N PHE A 139 -3.27 2.31 13.40
CA PHE A 139 -3.93 1.76 12.21
C PHE A 139 -5.06 2.68 11.71
N SER A 140 -5.82 3.25 12.65
CA SER A 140 -6.87 4.23 12.33
C SER A 140 -6.29 5.55 11.79
N GLN A 141 -5.17 6.01 12.36
CA GLN A 141 -4.44 7.18 11.90
C GLN A 141 -3.87 6.99 10.49
N ALA A 142 -3.30 5.82 10.19
CA ALA A 142 -2.85 5.46 8.85
C ALA A 142 -4.00 5.58 7.84
N ASN A 143 -5.18 5.02 8.17
CA ASN A 143 -6.37 5.14 7.32
C ASN A 143 -6.74 6.61 7.06
N GLN A 144 -6.68 7.47 8.08
CA GLN A 144 -6.99 8.90 7.93
C GLN A 144 -6.01 9.60 6.99
N TYR A 145 -4.72 9.30 7.10
CA TYR A 145 -3.71 9.84 6.19
C TYR A 145 -3.90 9.36 4.75
N PHE A 146 -4.11 8.06 4.54
CA PHE A 146 -4.34 7.52 3.20
C PHE A 146 -5.64 8.03 2.58
N GLU A 147 -6.74 8.12 3.35
CA GLU A 147 -7.98 8.72 2.83
C GLU A 147 -7.78 10.18 2.41
N ARG A 148 -7.06 10.96 3.23
CA ARG A 148 -6.70 12.33 2.90
C ARG A 148 -5.82 12.41 1.66
N TYR A 149 -4.83 11.51 1.52
CA TYR A 149 -3.97 11.41 0.35
C TYR A 149 -4.80 11.14 -0.91
N LEU A 150 -5.60 10.08 -0.90
CA LEU A 150 -6.44 9.67 -2.04
C LEU A 150 -7.48 10.73 -2.43
N ASP A 151 -8.02 11.47 -1.46
CA ASP A 151 -8.92 12.59 -1.73
C ASP A 151 -8.21 13.79 -2.37
N ALA A 152 -6.94 14.02 -2.01
CA ALA A 152 -6.15 15.14 -2.53
C ALA A 152 -5.51 14.86 -3.90
N GLN A 153 -5.48 13.61 -4.37
CA GLN A 153 -4.98 13.23 -5.71
C GLN A 153 -6.02 13.33 -6.83
N LYS A 154 -7.18 13.93 -6.55
CA LYS A 154 -8.25 14.13 -7.53
C LYS A 154 -8.00 15.41 -8.31
N TYR A 155 -7.83 15.31 -9.62
CA TYR A 155 -7.61 16.46 -10.49
C TYR A 155 -8.93 16.92 -11.13
N THR A 156 -9.14 18.22 -11.17
CA THR A 156 -10.24 18.82 -11.94
C THR A 156 -10.02 18.61 -13.44
N GLU A 157 -11.11 18.68 -14.21
CA GLU A 157 -11.03 18.62 -15.68
C GLU A 157 -10.09 19.68 -16.27
N GLN A 158 -9.94 20.83 -15.61
CA GLN A 158 -9.09 21.92 -16.06
C GLN A 158 -7.60 21.67 -15.77
N GLU A 159 -7.26 21.08 -14.63
CA GLU A 159 -5.88 20.68 -14.29
C GLU A 159 -5.37 19.54 -15.19
N VAL A 160 -6.28 18.69 -15.67
CA VAL A 160 -5.95 17.61 -16.60
C VAL A 160 -5.65 18.15 -17.99
N LYS A 161 -6.40 19.15 -18.46
CA LYS A 161 -6.14 19.78 -19.77
C LYS A 161 -4.72 20.33 -19.86
N THR A 162 -4.11 20.66 -18.72
CA THR A 162 -2.71 21.08 -18.60
C THR A 162 -1.70 19.92 -18.41
N CYS A 163 -2.14 18.71 -18.10
CA CYS A 163 -1.30 17.56 -17.76
C CYS A 163 -0.76 16.74 -18.97
N ALA A 164 -1.22 17.01 -20.20
CA ALA A 164 -0.73 16.38 -21.44
C ALA A 164 -0.65 14.83 -21.38
N GLU A 165 0.40 14.20 -21.94
CA GLU A 165 0.58 12.74 -21.98
C GLU A 165 0.65 12.06 -20.60
N HIS A 166 0.98 12.80 -19.54
CA HIS A 166 1.18 12.25 -18.20
C HIS A 166 -0.11 11.78 -17.54
N CYS A 167 -1.26 12.35 -17.90
CA CYS A 167 -2.56 11.91 -17.39
C CYS A 167 -3.26 10.87 -18.29
N LYS A 168 -2.58 10.30 -19.29
CA LYS A 168 -3.17 9.26 -20.17
C LYS A 168 -3.60 8.00 -19.42
N THR A 169 -2.99 7.73 -18.27
CA THR A 169 -3.29 6.58 -17.40
C THR A 169 -4.39 6.87 -16.38
N TYR A 170 -4.89 8.11 -16.31
CA TYR A 170 -5.85 8.54 -15.31
C TYR A 170 -7.27 8.20 -15.76
N VAL A 171 -8.13 7.87 -14.80
CA VAL A 171 -9.52 7.49 -15.03
C VAL A 171 -10.44 8.66 -14.73
N TYR A 172 -11.25 9.05 -15.70
CA TYR A 172 -12.26 10.09 -15.49
C TYR A 172 -13.47 9.52 -14.77
N LEU A 173 -13.88 10.15 -13.68
CA LEU A 173 -15.04 9.81 -12.87
C LEU A 173 -16.19 10.76 -13.23
N PRO A 174 -17.16 10.38 -14.09
CA PRO A 174 -18.16 11.30 -14.62
C PRO A 174 -19.05 11.92 -13.54
N ASN A 175 -19.35 11.14 -12.51
CA ASN A 175 -20.11 11.52 -11.32
C ASN A 175 -19.38 12.56 -10.44
N LYS A 176 -18.05 12.57 -10.44
CA LYS A 176 -17.24 13.54 -9.67
C LYS A 176 -16.67 14.68 -10.53
N LYS A 177 -16.76 14.57 -11.86
CA LYS A 177 -16.14 15.48 -12.84
C LYS A 177 -14.64 15.69 -12.58
N MET A 178 -13.96 14.62 -12.15
CA MET A 178 -12.55 14.63 -11.77
C MET A 178 -11.83 13.44 -12.41
N LEU A 179 -10.53 13.57 -12.59
CA LEU A 179 -9.62 12.49 -12.97
C LEU A 179 -8.84 11.98 -11.77
N PHE A 180 -8.54 10.71 -11.83
CA PHE A 180 -8.00 9.94 -10.73
C PHE A 180 -6.89 9.02 -11.25
N ASP A 181 -5.76 8.94 -10.54
CA ASP A 181 -4.65 8.03 -10.89
C ASP A 181 -4.81 6.67 -10.18
N PRO A 182 -5.09 5.57 -10.91
CA PRO A 182 -5.19 4.24 -10.34
C PRO A 182 -3.97 3.78 -9.53
N THR A 183 -2.79 4.34 -9.80
CA THR A 183 -1.57 3.96 -9.09
C THR A 183 -1.59 4.38 -7.62
N ASP A 184 -2.31 5.43 -7.25
CA ASP A 184 -2.40 5.89 -5.85
C ASP A 184 -3.08 4.85 -4.94
N TYR A 185 -4.22 4.30 -5.39
CA TYR A 185 -4.89 3.24 -4.62
C TYR A 185 -4.07 1.95 -4.63
N TYR A 186 -3.33 1.69 -5.70
CA TYR A 186 -2.41 0.56 -5.75
C TYR A 186 -1.32 0.70 -4.67
N PHE A 187 -0.62 1.84 -4.60
CA PHE A 187 0.42 2.07 -3.59
C PHE A 187 -0.14 1.99 -2.17
N THR A 188 -1.28 2.60 -1.89
CA THR A 188 -1.94 2.46 -0.58
C THR A 188 -2.28 1.00 -0.26
N SER A 189 -2.81 0.25 -1.23
CA SER A 189 -3.13 -1.18 -1.04
C SER A 189 -1.87 -2.00 -0.74
N MET A 190 -0.78 -1.71 -1.44
CA MET A 190 0.51 -2.37 -1.24
C MET A 190 1.13 -2.04 0.11
N ALA A 191 0.97 -0.83 0.64
CA ALA A 191 1.43 -0.50 2.00
C ALA A 191 0.76 -1.38 3.07
N TYR A 192 -0.53 -1.71 2.94
CA TYR A 192 -1.18 -2.68 3.83
C TYR A 192 -0.72 -4.12 3.59
N ASN A 193 -0.46 -4.52 2.34
CA ASN A 193 0.13 -5.83 2.02
C ASN A 193 1.55 -5.98 2.60
N ASP A 194 2.36 -4.93 2.56
CA ASP A 194 3.70 -4.95 3.17
C ASP A 194 3.61 -5.05 4.69
N LEU A 195 2.70 -4.32 5.33
CA LEU A 195 2.39 -4.52 6.74
C LEU A 195 1.95 -5.97 7.03
N TYR A 196 1.09 -6.53 6.17
CA TYR A 196 0.61 -7.90 6.29
C TYR A 196 1.78 -8.91 6.25
N ARG A 197 2.70 -8.72 5.29
CA ARG A 197 3.93 -9.51 5.13
C ARG A 197 4.82 -9.46 6.36
N GLU A 198 5.08 -8.25 6.84
CA GLU A 198 5.94 -8.02 7.99
C GLU A 198 5.34 -8.66 9.25
N PHE A 199 4.02 -8.54 9.45
CA PHE A 199 3.35 -9.19 10.57
C PHE A 199 3.44 -10.72 10.52
N ILE A 200 3.22 -11.32 9.35
CA ILE A 200 3.39 -12.77 9.20
C ILE A 200 4.84 -13.15 9.52
N PHE A 201 5.82 -12.47 8.94
CA PHE A 201 7.23 -12.77 9.15
C PHE A 201 7.64 -12.63 10.63
N LYS A 202 7.21 -11.56 11.29
CA LYS A 202 7.60 -11.22 12.67
C LYS A 202 6.89 -12.06 13.71
N TYR A 203 5.62 -12.40 13.49
CA TYR A 203 4.77 -13.05 14.50
C TYR A 203 4.37 -14.48 14.16
N SER A 204 4.87 -15.08 13.07
CA SER A 204 4.50 -16.44 12.65
C SER A 204 4.64 -17.49 13.77
N THR A 205 5.67 -17.39 14.60
CA THR A 205 5.93 -18.34 15.70
C THR A 205 5.00 -18.09 16.89
N GLU A 206 4.64 -16.84 17.15
CA GLU A 206 3.73 -16.45 18.24
C GLU A 206 2.26 -16.75 17.91
N MET A 207 1.92 -16.81 16.61
CA MET A 207 0.61 -17.25 16.13
C MET A 207 0.33 -18.73 16.44
N GLN A 208 1.36 -19.58 16.51
CA GLN A 208 1.25 -21.02 16.78
C GLN A 208 0.80 -21.34 18.21
N ALA A 209 0.98 -20.41 19.16
CA ALA A 209 0.70 -20.61 20.58
C ALA A 209 -0.71 -20.15 21.01
N GLY A 210 -1.65 -19.97 20.07
CA GLY A 210 -3.04 -19.63 20.40
C GLY A 210 -3.27 -18.17 20.83
N HIS A 211 -2.34 -17.26 20.52
CA HIS A 211 -2.47 -15.84 20.84
C HIS A 211 -3.42 -15.14 19.86
N SER A 212 -4.72 -15.17 20.17
CA SER A 212 -5.82 -14.58 19.38
C SER A 212 -5.60 -13.14 18.91
N LYS A 213 -4.82 -12.34 19.64
CA LYS A 213 -4.57 -10.94 19.31
C LYS A 213 -3.88 -10.77 17.96
N TYR A 214 -2.79 -11.47 17.66
CA TYR A 214 -2.03 -11.27 16.41
C TYR A 214 -2.81 -11.71 15.18
N PHE A 215 -3.58 -12.78 15.34
CA PHE A 215 -4.50 -13.26 14.34
C PHE A 215 -5.59 -12.22 14.01
N LYS A 216 -6.15 -11.58 15.04
CA LYS A 216 -7.09 -10.46 14.84
C LYS A 216 -6.45 -9.29 14.08
N LEU A 217 -5.19 -8.96 14.36
CA LEU A 217 -4.51 -7.85 13.66
C LEU A 217 -4.32 -8.15 12.17
N LEU A 218 -3.85 -9.35 11.82
CA LEU A 218 -3.76 -9.79 10.42
C LEU A 218 -5.14 -9.74 9.75
N ASN A 219 -6.16 -10.17 10.47
CA ASN A 219 -7.53 -10.11 9.99
C ASN A 219 -7.97 -8.67 9.68
N ASP A 220 -7.64 -7.72 10.55
CA ASP A 220 -8.01 -6.31 10.39
C ASP A 220 -7.25 -5.66 9.21
N ILE A 221 -5.97 -6.01 9.02
CA ILE A 221 -5.15 -5.57 7.87
C ILE A 221 -5.72 -6.15 6.55
N PHE A 222 -6.07 -7.44 6.55
CA PHE A 222 -6.69 -8.08 5.40
C PHE A 222 -8.01 -7.39 5.01
N ASP A 223 -8.91 -7.20 5.97
CA ASP A 223 -10.21 -6.55 5.71
C ASP A 223 -10.03 -5.14 5.17
N ARG A 224 -9.04 -4.39 5.68
CA ARG A 224 -8.74 -3.04 5.19
C ARG A 224 -8.24 -3.07 3.75
N THR A 225 -7.35 -4.00 3.41
CA THR A 225 -6.82 -4.17 2.05
C THR A 225 -7.96 -4.47 1.07
N ASP A 226 -8.84 -5.42 1.40
CA ASP A 226 -10.00 -5.79 0.57
C ASP A 226 -10.99 -4.63 0.43
N GLN A 227 -11.31 -3.94 1.53
CA GLN A 227 -12.19 -2.76 1.50
C GLN A 227 -11.66 -1.65 0.60
N LEU A 228 -10.35 -1.43 0.56
CA LEU A 228 -9.73 -0.41 -0.27
C LEU A 228 -9.80 -0.78 -1.76
N GLU A 229 -9.56 -2.03 -2.10
CA GLU A 229 -9.75 -2.54 -3.46
C GLU A 229 -11.22 -2.43 -3.89
N ILE A 230 -12.17 -2.81 -3.03
CA ILE A 230 -13.60 -2.69 -3.34
C ILE A 230 -13.99 -1.22 -3.52
N LYS A 231 -13.46 -0.32 -2.69
CA LYS A 231 -13.68 1.13 -2.80
C LYS A 231 -13.13 1.64 -4.14
N TYR A 232 -11.92 1.26 -4.52
CA TYR A 232 -11.33 1.58 -5.83
C TYR A 232 -12.25 1.15 -6.98
N ILE A 233 -12.72 -0.10 -6.97
CA ILE A 233 -13.60 -0.63 -8.03
C ILE A 233 -14.89 0.18 -8.11
N LYS A 234 -15.54 0.42 -6.96
CA LYS A 234 -16.81 1.15 -6.90
C LYS A 234 -16.66 2.62 -7.30
N GLU A 235 -15.53 3.24 -6.99
CA GLU A 235 -15.28 4.64 -7.33
C GLU A 235 -14.88 4.83 -8.79
N THR A 236 -14.07 3.93 -9.35
CA THR A 236 -13.46 4.09 -10.67
C THR A 236 -14.16 3.35 -11.79
N GLY A 237 -14.92 2.30 -11.46
CA GLY A 237 -15.45 1.36 -12.44
C GLY A 237 -14.39 0.42 -13.04
N LEU A 238 -13.11 0.58 -12.68
CA LEU A 238 -12.05 -0.37 -13.04
C LEU A 238 -12.06 -1.53 -12.06
N MET A 239 -12.25 -2.77 -12.52
CA MET A 239 -12.41 -3.90 -11.60
C MET A 239 -11.07 -4.55 -11.19
N SER A 240 -9.94 -4.10 -11.73
CA SER A 240 -8.59 -4.50 -11.27
C SER A 240 -7.53 -3.43 -11.53
N PHE A 241 -6.46 -3.46 -10.74
CA PHE A 241 -5.20 -2.80 -11.09
C PHE A 241 -4.54 -3.56 -12.24
N GLY A 242 -3.78 -2.90 -13.11
CA GLY A 242 -3.13 -3.55 -14.26
C GLY A 242 -2.10 -4.64 -13.87
N ASN A 243 -1.50 -4.56 -12.68
CA ASN A 243 -0.37 -5.40 -12.29
C ASN A 243 -0.75 -6.47 -11.25
N GLU A 244 -0.94 -6.10 -9.99
CA GLU A 244 -1.11 -7.02 -8.85
C GLU A 244 -2.41 -6.74 -8.07
N VAL A 245 -2.83 -7.66 -7.19
CA VAL A 245 -4.00 -7.51 -6.31
C VAL A 245 -3.56 -7.90 -4.91
N ALA A 246 -3.34 -6.90 -4.06
CA ALA A 246 -2.79 -7.03 -2.71
C ALA A 246 -3.52 -8.10 -1.87
N THR A 247 -4.86 -8.15 -1.97
CA THR A 247 -5.66 -9.14 -1.23
C THR A 247 -5.40 -10.58 -1.69
N LEU A 248 -5.18 -10.81 -2.99
CA LEU A 248 -4.78 -12.12 -3.51
C LEU A 248 -3.35 -12.49 -3.09
N GLU A 249 -2.45 -11.51 -3.01
CA GLU A 249 -1.08 -11.73 -2.51
C GLU A 249 -1.05 -12.10 -1.03
N ASN A 250 -1.87 -11.44 -0.21
CA ASN A 250 -2.07 -11.80 1.19
C ASN A 250 -2.45 -13.28 1.31
N PHE A 251 -3.43 -13.75 0.52
CA PHE A 251 -3.78 -15.18 0.50
C PHE A 251 -2.61 -16.08 0.08
N GLN A 252 -1.87 -15.71 -0.97
CA GLN A 252 -0.76 -16.51 -1.46
C GLN A 252 0.31 -16.75 -0.39
N GLN A 253 0.58 -15.76 0.47
CA GLN A 253 1.56 -15.88 1.54
C GLN A 253 1.07 -16.81 2.65
N ILE A 254 -0.18 -16.65 3.07
CA ILE A 254 -0.79 -17.44 4.14
C ILE A 254 -0.95 -18.90 3.78
N LEU A 255 -1.28 -19.19 2.51
CA LEU A 255 -1.46 -20.56 2.06
C LEU A 255 -0.14 -21.35 2.01
N ASN A 256 1.01 -20.72 2.29
CA ASN A 256 2.28 -21.40 2.55
C ASN A 256 2.59 -21.55 4.05
N SER A 257 1.68 -21.12 4.94
CA SER A 257 1.84 -21.24 6.38
C SER A 257 1.90 -22.72 6.79
N PRO A 258 2.80 -23.11 7.70
CA PRO A 258 2.81 -24.46 8.26
C PRO A 258 1.68 -24.68 9.29
N ASP A 259 0.95 -23.63 9.69
CA ASP A 259 -0.09 -23.68 10.71
C ASP A 259 -1.46 -24.06 10.12
N GLN A 260 -1.99 -25.24 10.47
CA GLN A 260 -3.26 -25.75 9.96
C GLN A 260 -4.46 -24.88 10.36
N PHE A 261 -4.48 -24.30 11.56
CA PHE A 261 -5.58 -23.45 11.99
C PHE A 261 -5.64 -22.17 11.16
N VAL A 262 -4.49 -21.54 10.92
CA VAL A 262 -4.37 -20.36 10.06
C VAL A 262 -4.80 -20.70 8.63
N LEU A 263 -4.33 -21.83 8.10
CA LEU A 263 -4.72 -22.31 6.78
C LEU A 263 -6.23 -22.52 6.65
N ASP A 264 -6.85 -23.26 7.57
CA ASP A 264 -8.29 -23.57 7.54
C ASP A 264 -9.14 -22.30 7.59
N TYR A 265 -8.73 -21.33 8.41
CA TYR A 265 -9.44 -20.06 8.50
C TYR A 265 -9.35 -19.26 7.21
N TYR A 266 -8.14 -19.11 6.64
CA TYR A 266 -7.98 -18.30 5.43
C TYR A 266 -8.50 -18.98 4.18
N VAL A 267 -8.63 -20.31 4.15
CA VAL A 267 -9.39 -21.01 3.09
C VAL A 267 -10.88 -20.68 3.16
N LYS A 268 -11.49 -20.67 4.35
CA LYS A 268 -12.88 -20.21 4.52
C LYS A 268 -13.03 -18.74 4.14
N ARG A 269 -12.02 -17.93 4.42
CA ARG A 269 -12.03 -16.51 4.08
C ARG A 269 -11.86 -16.26 2.58
N LEU A 270 -11.02 -17.05 1.91
CA LEU A 270 -10.92 -17.07 0.44
C LEU A 270 -12.27 -17.40 -0.18
N ASP A 271 -12.97 -18.39 0.37
CA ASP A 271 -14.33 -18.74 -0.04
C ASP A 271 -15.29 -17.55 0.10
N VAL A 272 -15.28 -16.84 1.24
CA VAL A 272 -16.12 -15.64 1.43
C VAL A 272 -15.72 -14.50 0.49
N TYR A 273 -14.42 -14.27 0.30
CA TYR A 273 -13.88 -13.26 -0.60
C TYR A 273 -14.38 -13.47 -2.03
N LEU A 274 -14.26 -14.68 -2.57
CA LEU A 274 -14.70 -14.99 -3.94
C LEU A 274 -16.22 -14.88 -4.10
N GLN A 275 -16.99 -15.39 -3.14
CA GLN A 275 -18.45 -15.20 -3.13
C GLN A 275 -18.84 -13.72 -3.16
N ASN A 276 -18.18 -12.89 -2.34
CA ASN A 276 -18.45 -11.46 -2.31
C ASN A 276 -18.14 -10.79 -3.64
N ARG A 277 -17.02 -11.13 -4.27
CA ARG A 277 -16.65 -10.56 -5.58
C ARG A 277 -17.67 -10.93 -6.67
N ILE A 278 -18.16 -12.18 -6.68
CA ILE A 278 -19.17 -12.65 -7.63
C ILE A 278 -20.54 -11.99 -7.36
N ASN A 279 -21.03 -12.07 -6.12
CA ASN A 279 -22.36 -11.60 -5.73
C ASN A 279 -22.53 -10.08 -5.82
N GLN A 280 -21.45 -9.33 -5.63
CA GLN A 280 -21.46 -7.86 -5.74
C GLN A 280 -21.04 -7.36 -7.13
N HIS A 281 -20.88 -8.24 -8.11
CA HIS A 281 -20.46 -7.90 -9.48
C HIS A 281 -19.14 -7.11 -9.54
N LEU A 282 -18.15 -7.53 -8.75
CA LEU A 282 -16.83 -6.87 -8.63
C LEU A 282 -15.75 -7.57 -9.47
N LEU A 283 -16.13 -8.21 -10.58
CA LEU A 283 -15.24 -8.97 -11.45
C LEU A 283 -15.30 -8.43 -12.88
N ASP A 284 -14.14 -8.06 -13.44
CA ASP A 284 -13.93 -7.98 -14.89
C ASP A 284 -13.12 -9.18 -15.38
N THR A 285 -12.80 -9.19 -16.68
CA THR A 285 -11.98 -10.22 -17.31
C THR A 285 -10.58 -10.32 -16.68
N GLU A 286 -9.96 -9.21 -16.30
CA GLU A 286 -8.60 -9.20 -15.74
C GLU A 286 -8.56 -9.71 -14.30
N MET A 287 -9.45 -9.25 -13.42
CA MET A 287 -9.62 -9.78 -12.07
C MET A 287 -9.96 -11.27 -12.11
N THR A 288 -10.87 -11.68 -13.00
CA THR A 288 -11.23 -13.10 -13.18
C THR A 288 -10.01 -13.93 -13.58
N LYS A 289 -9.19 -13.43 -14.51
CA LYS A 289 -7.95 -14.09 -14.93
C LYS A 289 -6.92 -14.17 -13.80
N LYS A 290 -6.77 -13.12 -12.98
CA LYS A 290 -5.89 -13.13 -11.81
C LYS A 290 -6.31 -14.16 -10.77
N ILE A 291 -7.60 -14.25 -10.47
CA ILE A 291 -8.14 -15.28 -9.58
C ILE A 291 -7.88 -16.68 -10.17
N TYR A 292 -8.13 -16.88 -11.47
CA TYR A 292 -7.84 -18.16 -12.13
C TYR A 292 -6.37 -18.57 -11.96
N LEU A 293 -5.44 -17.66 -12.27
CA LEU A 293 -4.00 -17.92 -12.16
C LEU A 293 -3.60 -18.22 -10.71
N PHE A 294 -4.13 -17.46 -9.75
CA PHE A 294 -3.92 -17.70 -8.33
C PHE A 294 -4.39 -19.11 -7.93
N LEU A 295 -5.63 -19.48 -8.22
CA LEU A 295 -6.19 -20.78 -7.84
C LEU A 295 -5.48 -21.94 -8.53
N ASN A 296 -5.17 -21.81 -9.82
CA ASN A 296 -4.39 -22.81 -10.57
C ASN A 296 -3.03 -23.04 -9.91
N ASN A 297 -2.31 -21.97 -9.57
CA ASN A 297 -1.03 -22.06 -8.88
C ASN A 297 -1.16 -22.73 -7.50
N GLN A 298 -2.14 -22.33 -6.69
CA GLN A 298 -2.32 -22.93 -5.36
C GLN A 298 -2.73 -24.41 -5.43
N SER A 299 -3.55 -24.80 -6.41
CA SER A 299 -4.00 -26.19 -6.59
C SER A 299 -2.87 -27.17 -6.93
N SER A 300 -1.75 -26.66 -7.45
CA SER A 300 -0.59 -27.46 -7.86
C SER A 300 0.39 -27.78 -6.72
N LYS A 301 0.17 -27.25 -5.51
CA LYS A 301 1.05 -27.44 -4.34
C LYS A 301 0.74 -28.74 -3.60
N ARG A 302 1.74 -29.39 -2.98
CA ARG A 302 1.53 -30.60 -2.16
C ARG A 302 0.62 -30.28 -0.97
N ASN A 303 -0.42 -31.09 -0.74
CA ASN A 303 -1.49 -30.90 0.27
C ASN A 303 -2.42 -29.71 -0.01
N ALA A 304 -2.70 -29.38 -1.28
CA ALA A 304 -3.53 -28.24 -1.64
C ALA A 304 -4.94 -28.30 -1.02
N LEU A 305 -5.29 -27.28 -0.24
CA LEU A 305 -6.64 -27.03 0.30
C LEU A 305 -7.61 -26.47 -0.77
N ILE A 306 -7.08 -26.24 -1.98
CA ILE A 306 -7.80 -25.84 -3.18
C ILE A 306 -7.67 -27.00 -4.16
N GLU A 307 -8.76 -27.72 -4.38
CA GLU A 307 -8.77 -28.93 -5.20
C GLU A 307 -9.18 -28.57 -6.64
N ARG A 308 -8.35 -28.90 -7.62
CA ARG A 308 -8.75 -28.83 -9.03
C ARG A 308 -9.70 -30.00 -9.33
N MET A 309 -10.94 -29.70 -9.70
CA MET A 309 -12.00 -30.71 -9.83
C MET A 309 -12.12 -31.22 -11.26
N ASN A 310 -12.50 -30.35 -12.19
CA ASN A 310 -12.85 -30.72 -13.56
C ASN A 310 -12.28 -29.72 -14.57
N ALA A 311 -11.89 -30.20 -15.73
CA ALA A 311 -11.65 -29.39 -16.92
C ALA A 311 -12.34 -30.05 -18.12
N GLY A 312 -13.04 -29.29 -18.94
CA GLY A 312 -13.81 -29.85 -20.05
C GLY A 312 -14.38 -28.82 -21.00
N LYS A 313 -15.19 -29.28 -21.95
CA LYS A 313 -15.94 -28.44 -22.89
C LYS A 313 -17.42 -28.76 -22.75
N ASN A 314 -18.25 -27.75 -22.57
CA ASN A 314 -19.70 -27.85 -22.59
C ASN A 314 -20.28 -26.90 -23.65
N GLU A 315 -21.62 -26.87 -23.78
CA GLU A 315 -22.35 -26.01 -24.73
C GLU A 315 -22.02 -24.52 -24.56
N ASN A 316 -21.56 -24.13 -23.37
CA ASN A 316 -21.21 -22.76 -23.00
C ASN A 316 -19.71 -22.48 -23.06
N GLY A 317 -18.88 -23.38 -23.60
CA GLY A 317 -17.45 -23.15 -23.86
C GLY A 317 -16.53 -24.11 -23.09
N LEU A 318 -15.25 -23.73 -23.00
CA LEU A 318 -14.28 -24.44 -22.15
C LEU A 318 -14.54 -24.05 -20.70
N PHE A 319 -14.50 -25.01 -19.79
CA PHE A 319 -14.63 -24.75 -18.37
C PHE A 319 -13.57 -25.45 -17.56
N GLU A 320 -13.25 -24.85 -16.41
CA GLU A 320 -12.37 -25.40 -15.40
C GLU A 320 -12.94 -25.07 -14.02
N SER A 321 -12.83 -25.97 -13.05
CA SER A 321 -13.34 -25.72 -11.71
C SER A 321 -12.38 -26.08 -10.57
N PHE A 322 -12.50 -25.29 -9.50
CA PHE A 322 -11.73 -25.41 -8.27
C PHE A 322 -12.69 -25.52 -7.09
N LYS A 323 -12.47 -26.47 -6.21
CA LYS A 323 -13.21 -26.58 -4.95
C LYS A 323 -12.42 -25.93 -3.83
N ILE A 324 -13.09 -25.02 -3.13
CA ILE A 324 -12.53 -24.23 -2.03
C ILE A 324 -13.55 -24.27 -0.90
N ALA A 325 -13.14 -24.77 0.27
CA ALA A 325 -14.05 -25.08 1.36
C ALA A 325 -15.24 -25.94 0.87
N LYS A 326 -16.47 -25.39 0.89
CA LYS A 326 -17.70 -26.09 0.51
C LYS A 326 -18.21 -25.79 -0.89
N HIS A 327 -17.62 -24.81 -1.60
CA HIS A 327 -18.12 -24.36 -2.89
C HIS A 327 -17.21 -24.79 -4.03
N GLU A 328 -17.82 -24.99 -5.20
CA GLU A 328 -17.10 -25.21 -6.45
C GLU A 328 -17.15 -23.95 -7.32
N TYR A 329 -15.98 -23.37 -7.55
CA TYR A 329 -15.76 -22.19 -8.39
C TYR A 329 -15.50 -22.62 -9.83
N ILE A 330 -16.34 -22.15 -10.75
CA ILE A 330 -16.34 -22.55 -12.15
C ILE A 330 -15.92 -21.36 -13.00
N PHE A 331 -14.80 -21.53 -13.69
CA PHE A 331 -14.34 -20.64 -14.75
C PHE A 331 -14.88 -21.12 -16.08
N GLN A 332 -15.47 -20.21 -16.85
CA GLN A 332 -16.01 -20.51 -18.16
C GLN A 332 -15.46 -19.53 -19.18
N ASN A 333 -14.87 -20.05 -20.25
CA ASN A 333 -14.37 -19.28 -21.37
C ASN A 333 -15.28 -19.46 -22.59
N LYS A 334 -16.02 -18.41 -22.92
CA LYS A 334 -16.91 -18.34 -24.09
C LYS A 334 -16.53 -17.13 -24.93
N ASN A 335 -16.17 -17.35 -26.20
CA ASN A 335 -15.80 -16.28 -27.14
C ASN A 335 -14.69 -15.35 -26.60
N ASN A 336 -13.65 -15.90 -25.94
CA ASN A 336 -12.57 -15.16 -25.27
C ASN A 336 -13.02 -14.30 -24.07
N HIS A 337 -14.25 -14.48 -23.58
CA HIS A 337 -14.70 -13.90 -22.32
C HIS A 337 -14.63 -14.96 -21.22
N LEU A 338 -13.75 -14.73 -20.25
CA LEU A 338 -13.62 -15.55 -19.05
C LEU A 338 -14.58 -15.02 -17.98
N THR A 339 -15.47 -15.89 -17.49
CA THR A 339 -16.41 -15.59 -16.40
C THR A 339 -16.18 -16.56 -15.24
N LEU A 340 -16.47 -16.10 -14.03
CA LEU A 340 -16.39 -16.90 -12.80
C LEU A 340 -17.76 -16.93 -12.09
N SER A 341 -18.19 -18.14 -11.73
CA SER A 341 -19.38 -18.41 -10.91
C SER A 341 -19.05 -19.43 -9.83
N PHE A 342 -19.95 -19.64 -8.86
CA PHE A 342 -19.81 -20.71 -7.87
C PHE A 342 -21.14 -21.44 -7.64
N LYS A 343 -21.06 -22.66 -7.10
CA LYS A 343 -22.21 -23.49 -6.69
C LYS A 343 -21.97 -24.16 -5.35
#